data_AF-A0A938MN51-F1
#
_entry.id   AF-A0A938MN51-F1
#
_cell.length_a   1.000
_cell.length_b   1.000
_cell.length_c   1.000
_cell.angle_alpha   90.00
_cell.angle_beta   90.00
_cell.angle_gamma   90.00
#
_symmetry.space_group_name_H-M   'P 1'
#
loop_
_entity.id
_entity.type
_entity.pdbx_description
1 polymer ?
#
loop_
_entity_poly.entity_id
_entity_poly.type
_entity_poly.pdbx_seq_one_letter_code
_entity_poly.pdbx_strand_id
1 'polypeptide(L)' 'MQRAVAVHGANLITEPGFACMVELLIKLNRLGVRICEVPMVLNAQMRKGRSKMKTLRTILGYLRVIAKTLRTSRHSPTRR' A
#
# COMPACT_ATOMS: atom_id res chain seq x y z
N MET A 1 -6.94 -0.10 12.58
CA MET A 1 -6.68 1.29 12.14
C MET A 1 -6.15 2.20 13.25
N GLN A 2 -6.79 2.29 14.42
CA GLN A 2 -6.34 3.17 15.51
C GLN A 2 -4.85 3.00 15.90
N ARG A 3 -4.36 1.76 15.99
CA ARG A 3 -2.93 1.47 16.25
C ARG A 3 -1.98 2.03 15.19
N ALA A 4 -2.37 1.97 13.92
CA ALA A 4 -1.53 2.48 12.83
C ALA A 4 -1.45 4.01 12.83
N VAL A 5 -2.56 4.67 13.14
CA VAL A 5 -2.62 6.13 13.34
C VAL A 5 -1.79 6.53 14.57
N ALA A 6 -1.85 5.77 15.67
CA ALA A 6 -1.05 6.05 16.86
C ALA A 6 0.47 5.92 16.62
N VAL A 7 0.91 4.92 15.85
CA VAL A 7 2.35 4.68 15.60
C VAL A 7 2.93 5.61 14.53
N HIS A 8 2.17 5.89 13.46
CA HIS A 8 2.68 6.65 12.32
C HIS A 8 2.18 8.10 12.26
N GLY A 9 1.11 8.45 12.97
CA GLY A 9 0.55 9.80 13.02
C GLY A 9 0.32 10.40 11.63
N ALA A 10 0.80 11.64 11.45
CA ALA A 10 0.76 12.36 10.17
C ALA A 10 1.58 11.67 9.05
N ASN A 11 2.53 10.81 9.41
CA ASN A 11 3.39 10.08 8.47
C ASN A 11 2.83 8.70 8.09
N LEU A 12 1.54 8.42 8.37
CA LEU A 12 0.92 7.15 8.00
C LEU A 12 0.94 6.92 6.48
N ILE A 13 0.75 7.98 5.70
CA ILE A 13 0.84 7.98 4.24
C ILE A 13 1.86 9.03 3.84
N THR A 14 2.93 8.61 3.17
CA THR A 14 3.98 9.53 2.67
C THR A 14 4.11 9.49 1.16
N GLU A 15 3.71 8.39 0.53
CA GLU A 15 3.86 8.20 -0.91
C GLU A 15 2.60 8.66 -1.66
N PRO A 16 2.73 9.52 -2.69
CA PRO A 16 1.59 10.03 -3.44
C PRO A 16 1.05 9.00 -4.44
N GLY A 17 -0.23 9.16 -4.81
CA GLY A 17 -0.87 8.34 -5.84
C GLY A 17 -1.10 6.90 -5.41
N PHE A 18 -1.03 5.96 -6.37
CA PHE A 18 -1.33 4.55 -6.10
C PHE A 18 -0.33 3.86 -5.16
N ALA A 19 0.91 4.37 -5.08
CA ALA A 19 1.95 3.82 -4.22
C ALA A 19 1.62 3.91 -2.72
N CYS A 20 0.78 4.87 -2.33
CA CYS A 20 0.21 5.02 -1.00
C CYS A 20 -0.38 3.71 -0.45
N MET A 21 -1.14 2.98 -1.27
CA MET A 21 -1.85 1.78 -0.80
C MET A 21 -0.86 0.68 -0.41
N VAL A 22 0.20 0.50 -1.20
CA VAL A 22 1.26 -0.46 -0.92
C VAL A 22 2.00 -0.07 0.36
N GLU A 23 2.33 1.21 0.53
CA GLU A 23 2.96 1.72 1.76
C GLU A 23 2.10 1.45 3.00
N LEU A 24 0.80 1.71 2.90
CA LEU A 24 -0.14 1.46 3.99
C LEU A 24 -0.21 -0.01 4.36
N LEU A 25 -0.35 -0.90 3.38
CA LEU A 25 -0.38 -2.35 3.60
C LEU A 25 0.90 -2.85 4.28
N ILE A 26 2.06 -2.35 3.86
CA ILE A 26 3.35 -2.69 4.47
C ILE A 26 3.39 -2.23 5.94
N LYS A 27 2.97 -0.99 6.24
CA LYS A 27 2.92 -0.48 7.62
C LYS A 27 1.95 -1.27 8.49
N LEU A 28 0.76 -1.62 7.98
CA LEU A 28 -0.21 -2.44 8.69
C LEU A 28 0.30 -3.86 8.96
N ASN A 29 0.97 -4.47 7.98
CA ASN A 29 1.60 -5.77 8.13
C ASN A 29 2.71 -5.75 9.20
N ARG A 30 3.51 -4.68 9.26
CA ARG A 30 4.54 -4.48 10.30
C ARG A 30 3.96 -4.34 11.71
N LEU A 31 2.70 -3.94 11.84
CA LEU A 31 2.00 -3.84 13.13
C LEU A 31 1.30 -5.14 13.54
N GLY A 32 1.44 -6.22 12.76
CA GLY A 32 0.81 -7.52 13.04
C GLY A 32 -0.73 -7.46 12.96
N VAL A 33 -1.27 -6.54 12.16
CA VAL A 33 -2.73 -6.42 11.96
C VAL A 33 -3.20 -7.55 11.06
N ARG A 34 -4.33 -8.18 11.38
CA ARG A 34 -4.97 -9.15 10.49
C ARG A 34 -5.58 -8.43 9.30
N ILE A 35 -5.19 -8.83 8.10
CA ILE A 35 -5.71 -8.33 6.84
C ILE A 35 -6.43 -9.51 6.17
N CYS A 36 -7.67 -9.28 5.74
CA CYS A 36 -8.43 -10.24 4.96
C CYS A 36 -8.77 -9.63 3.59
N GLU A 37 -8.80 -10.47 2.57
CA GLU A 37 -9.29 -10.10 1.25
C GLU A 37 -10.76 -10.47 1.15
N VAL A 38 -11.58 -9.56 0.64
CA VAL A 38 -13.01 -9.79 0.43
C VAL A 38 -13.24 -9.86 -1.08
N PRO A 39 -13.82 -10.96 -1.60
CA PRO A 39 -14.04 -11.11 -3.03
C PRO A 39 -15.00 -10.03 -3.54
N MET A 40 -14.62 -9.37 -4.63
CA MET A 40 -15.42 -8.33 -5.28
C MET A 40 -15.32 -8.49 -6.80
N VAL A 41 -16.45 -8.39 -7.49
CA VAL A 41 -16.48 -8.38 -8.96
C VAL A 41 -16.09 -7.00 -9.46
N LEU A 42 -14.96 -6.91 -10.17
CA LEU A 42 -14.50 -5.66 -10.77
C LEU A 42 -15.20 -5.41 -12.12
N ASN A 43 -16.24 -4.58 -12.12
CA ASN A 43 -16.88 -4.16 -13.36
C ASN A 43 -16.15 -2.96 -14.00
N ALA A 44 -15.17 -3.24 -14.85
CA ALA A 44 -14.42 -2.22 -15.58
C ALA A 44 -15.16 -1.64 -16.81
N GLN A 45 -16.28 -2.26 -17.23
CA GLN A 45 -17.02 -1.91 -18.44
C GLN A 45 -17.75 -0.56 -18.31
N MET A 46 -18.11 -0.15 -17.08
CA MET A 46 -18.74 1.15 -16.83
C MET A 46 -17.79 2.36 -16.99
N ARG A 47 -16.49 2.14 -17.21
CA ARG A 47 -15.54 3.25 -17.42
C ARG A 47 -15.73 3.88 -18.80
N LYS A 48 -16.52 4.94 -18.86
CA LYS A 48 -16.58 5.86 -20.02
C LYS A 48 -15.32 6.74 -20.04
N GLY A 49 -14.29 6.33 -20.77
CA GLY A 49 -13.09 7.15 -21.07
C GLY A 49 -11.73 6.48 -20.87
N ARG A 50 -10.67 7.10 -21.41
CA ARG A 50 -9.28 6.63 -21.27
C ARG A 50 -8.81 6.70 -19.81
N SER A 51 -7.98 5.75 -19.40
CA SER A 51 -7.37 5.75 -18.08
C SER A 51 -6.51 6.99 -17.88
N LYS A 52 -6.80 7.78 -16.82
CA LYS A 52 -5.90 8.84 -16.34
C LYS A 52 -4.63 8.28 -15.69
N MET A 53 -4.53 6.95 -15.55
CA MET A 53 -3.39 6.28 -14.93
C MET A 53 -2.17 6.32 -15.86
N LYS A 54 -1.09 6.94 -15.39
CA LYS A 54 0.22 6.92 -16.05
C LYS A 54 0.98 5.67 -15.61
N THR A 55 0.81 4.56 -16.32
CA THR A 55 1.32 3.23 -15.91
C THR A 55 2.79 3.23 -15.52
N LEU A 56 3.67 3.83 -16.33
CA LEU A 56 5.11 3.91 -16.01
C LEU A 56 5.40 4.68 -14.71
N ARG A 57 4.67 5.78 -14.47
CA ARG A 57 4.80 6.55 -13.22
C ARG A 57 4.35 5.72 -12.02
N THR A 58 3.27 4.94 -12.17
CA THR A 58 2.79 4.03 -11.12
C THR A 58 3.81 2.92 -10.82
N ILE A 59 4.40 2.30 -11.85
CA ILE A 59 5.43 1.27 -11.70
C ILE A 59 6.63 1.82 -10.92
N LEU A 60 7.16 2.98 -11.33
CA LEU A 60 8.29 3.63 -10.63
C LEU A 60 7.94 3.99 -9.18
N GLY A 61 6.71 4.43 -8.93
CA GLY A 61 6.20 4.68 -7.58
C GLY A 61 6.25 3.41 -6.71
N TYR A 62 5.77 2.28 -7.23
CA TYR A 62 5.85 1.01 -6.51
C TYR A 62 7.29 0.55 -6.27
N LEU A 63 8.18 0.64 -7.27
CA LEU A 63 9.59 0.29 -7.11
C LEU A 63 10.27 1.11 -6.02
N ARG A 64 9.95 2.41 -5.90
CA ARG A 64 10.46 3.27 -4.83
C ARG A 64 10.01 2.79 -3.44
N VAL A 65 8.73 2.43 -3.29
CA VAL A 65 8.19 1.90 -2.02
C VAL A 65 8.87 0.58 -1.65
N ILE A 66 9.05 -0.31 -2.62
CA ILE A 66 9.73 -1.60 -2.43
C ILE A 66 11.18 -1.36 -1.99
N ALA A 67 11.94 -0.51 -2.70
CA ALA A 67 13.32 -0.20 -2.35
C ALA A 67 13.44 0.41 -0.94
N LYS A 68 12.55 1.33 -0.55
CA LYS A 68 12.49 1.92 0.80
C LYS A 68 12.19 0.86 1.86
N THR A 69 11.31 -0.08 1.56
CA THR A 69 10.92 -1.17 2.47
C THR A 69 12.04 -2.20 2.63
N LEU A 70 12.74 -2.54 1.54
CA LEU A 70 13.90 -3.43 1.57
C LEU A 70 15.05 -2.84 2.39
N ARG A 71 15.34 -1.54 2.26
CA ARG A 71 16.32 -0.85 3.12
C ARG A 71 15.95 -0.87 4.60
N THR A 72 14.64 -0.90 4.90
CA THR A 72 14.10 -0.95 6.26
C THR A 72 13.93 -2.40 6.77
N SER A 73 14.23 -3.41 5.94
CA SER A 73 13.98 -4.83 6.26
C SER A 73 15.03 -5.40 7.20
N ARG A 74 14.81 -5.14 8.49
CA ARG A 74 15.13 -6.05 9.60
C ARG A 74 13.87 -6.22 10.45
N HIS A 75 12.81 -6.86 9.94
CA HIS A 75 11.80 -7.43 10.82
C HIS A 75 10.90 -8.44 10.10
N SER A 76 10.99 -9.69 10.52
CA SER A 76 10.13 -10.81 10.11
C SER A 76 8.82 -10.73 10.89
N PRO A 77 7.64 -10.63 10.27
CA PRO A 77 6.39 -10.77 10.99
C PRO A 77 6.17 -12.26 11.27
N THR A 78 6.22 -12.60 12.54
CA THR A 78 5.92 -13.93 13.08
C THR A 78 4.53 -14.38 12.60
N ARG A 79 4.53 -15.46 11.79
CA ARG A 79 3.35 -16.14 11.29
C ARG A 79 2.66 -16.87 12.47
N ARG A 80 1.45 -16.46 12.85
CA ARG A 80 0.52 -17.25 13.67
C ARG A 80 -0.87 -17.17 13.07
#